data_AF-A0A6F8QK20-F1
#
_entry.id   AF-A0A6F8QK20-F1
#
_cell.length_a   1.000
_cell.length_b   1.000
_cell.length_c   1.000
_cell.angle_alpha   90.00
_cell.angle_beta   90.00
_cell.angle_gamma   90.00
#
_symmetry.space_group_name_H-M   'P 1'
#
loop_
_entity.id
_entity.type
_entity.pdbx_description
1 polymer ?
#
loop_
_entity_poly.entity_id
_entity_poly.type
_entity_poly.pdbx_seq_one_letter_code
_entity_poly.pdbx_strand_id
1 'polypeptide(L)'
;MPTGPPFRYPLLLNLASLFDNELAEKAWCARLEAHDGRSSSLFSEVCSELLARVHTLGDRRYIELITDALSWAMTHFDELGYNCKTGKQKLQIMPNMVGFQFVLRGICSRLGAPNRKADIVVDQQSQFNTTQRELREFYYQIREMPWVHGPGLPVMDVTNMPAERWFSSRVQKVQGWSWLIYISGSSNALWKGRS
;
A
#
# COMPACT_ATOMS: atom_id res chain seq x y z
N MET A 1 -28.29 8.08 -10.89
CA MET A 1 -27.40 9.08 -10.27
C MET A 1 -26.41 8.35 -9.37
N PRO A 2 -25.08 8.54 -9.47
CA PRO A 2 -24.16 7.98 -8.50
C PRO A 2 -24.04 8.95 -7.32
N THR A 3 -24.70 8.62 -6.20
CA THR A 3 -24.68 9.39 -4.95
C THR A 3 -23.64 8.82 -4.00
N GLY A 4 -22.52 9.52 -3.86
CA GLY A 4 -21.52 9.30 -2.83
C GLY A 4 -20.31 10.19 -3.12
N PRO A 5 -20.08 11.29 -2.38
CA PRO A 5 -18.95 12.16 -2.67
C PRO A 5 -17.64 11.43 -2.35
N PRO A 6 -16.52 11.77 -3.00
CA PRO A 6 -15.22 11.13 -2.85
C PRO A 6 -14.56 11.49 -1.50
N PHE A 7 -15.29 11.33 -0.39
CA PHE A 7 -14.92 11.83 0.93
C PHE A 7 -13.71 11.14 1.56
N ARG A 8 -13.32 9.95 1.08
CA ARG A 8 -12.26 9.16 1.70
C ARG A 8 -10.86 9.75 1.48
N TYR A 9 -10.55 10.27 0.28
CA TYR A 9 -9.23 10.87 0.04
C TYR A 9 -9.04 12.19 0.81
N PRO A 10 -9.99 13.15 0.79
CA PRO A 10 -9.90 14.35 1.63
C PRO A 10 -9.84 14.03 3.13
N LEU A 11 -10.60 13.03 3.60
CA LEU A 11 -10.54 12.60 5.01
C LEU A 11 -9.13 12.11 5.38
N LEU A 12 -8.50 11.29 4.53
CA LEU A 12 -7.12 10.84 4.75
C LEU A 12 -6.11 11.97 4.69
N LEU A 13 -6.28 12.95 3.79
CA LEU A 13 -5.41 14.12 3.71
C LEU A 13 -5.53 15.01 4.95
N ASN A 14 -6.76 15.23 5.44
CA ASN A 14 -7.00 15.98 6.67
C ASN A 14 -6.39 15.25 7.88
N LEU A 15 -6.58 13.94 7.98
CA LEU A 15 -5.91 13.14 9.02
C LEU A 15 -4.38 13.25 8.91
N ALA A 16 -3.82 13.14 7.71
CA ALA A 16 -2.39 13.26 7.49
C ALA A 16 -1.84 14.64 7.89
N SER A 17 -2.61 15.72 7.70
CA SER A 17 -2.20 17.07 8.11
C SER A 17 -2.07 17.27 9.63
N LEU A 18 -2.61 16.36 10.44
CA LEU A 18 -2.46 16.39 11.90
C LEU A 18 -1.11 15.82 12.36
N PHE A 19 -0.41 15.07 11.50
CA PHE A 19 0.88 14.48 11.82
C PHE A 19 2.02 15.48 11.62
N ASP A 20 2.93 15.51 12.59
CA ASP A 20 4.30 15.96 12.38
C ASP A 20 5.23 14.74 12.22
N ASN A 21 6.52 15.00 11.97
CA ASN A 21 7.50 13.93 11.76
C ASN A 21 7.67 13.02 12.98
N GLU A 22 7.65 13.57 14.19
CA GLU A 22 7.83 12.80 15.42
C GLU A 22 6.64 11.87 15.67
N LEU A 23 5.43 12.39 15.49
CA LEU A 23 4.19 11.63 15.65
C LEU A 23 4.06 10.55 14.58
N ALA A 24 4.47 10.84 13.34
CA ALA A 24 4.50 9.87 12.25
C ALA A 24 5.51 8.74 12.52
N GLU A 25 6.69 9.08 13.03
CA GLU A 25 7.69 8.10 13.46
C GLU A 25 7.18 7.23 14.60
N LYS A 26 6.52 7.83 15.61
CA LYS A 26 5.90 7.09 16.72
C LYS A 26 4.82 6.13 16.23
N ALA A 27 3.94 6.58 15.34
CA ALA A 27 2.92 5.74 14.72
C ALA A 27 3.54 4.56 13.96
N TRP A 28 4.63 4.81 13.23
CA TRP A 28 5.37 3.77 12.53
C TRP A 28 6.04 2.77 13.49
N CYS A 29 6.64 3.25 14.57
CA CYS A 29 7.22 2.42 15.63
C CYS A 29 6.14 1.54 16.29
N ALA A 30 4.97 2.10 16.60
CA ALA A 30 3.83 1.33 17.10
C ALA A 30 3.46 0.22 16.10
N ARG A 31 3.33 0.55 14.81
CA ARG A 31 2.99 -0.41 13.76
C ARG A 31 3.98 -1.58 13.65
N LEU A 32 5.27 -1.33 13.91
CA LEU A 32 6.36 -2.32 13.83
C LEU A 32 6.67 -3.05 15.13
N GLU A 33 6.09 -2.63 16.25
CA GLU A 33 6.30 -3.26 17.55
C GLU A 33 5.56 -4.61 17.61
N ALA A 34 6.29 -5.69 17.89
CA ALA A 34 5.71 -7.04 17.88
C ALA A 34 4.93 -7.35 19.16
N HIS A 35 5.24 -6.66 20.26
CA HIS A 35 4.59 -6.86 21.54
C HIS A 35 3.36 -5.95 21.67
N ASP A 36 2.17 -6.57 21.71
CA ASP A 36 0.88 -5.87 21.68
C ASP A 36 0.77 -4.78 22.76
N GLY A 37 1.16 -5.06 24.01
CA GLY A 37 1.12 -4.05 25.09
C GLY A 37 1.98 -2.80 24.82
N ARG A 38 3.18 -2.97 24.24
CA ARG A 38 4.05 -1.83 23.91
C ARG A 38 3.51 -1.07 22.70
N SER A 39 3.03 -1.79 21.69
CA SER A 39 2.38 -1.17 20.53
C SER A 39 1.13 -0.41 20.93
N SER A 40 0.30 -0.96 21.82
CA SER A 40 -0.95 -0.34 22.27
C SER A 40 -0.68 0.95 23.05
N SER A 41 0.36 0.97 23.88
CA SER A 41 0.81 2.20 24.57
C SER A 41 1.21 3.28 23.56
N LEU A 42 2.12 2.97 22.62
CA LEU A 42 2.56 3.92 21.60
C LEU A 42 1.41 4.38 20.70
N PHE A 43 0.52 3.47 20.31
CA PHE A 43 -0.65 3.77 19.51
C PHE A 43 -1.62 4.70 20.25
N SER A 44 -1.86 4.46 21.53
CA SER A 44 -2.74 5.29 22.36
C SER A 44 -2.18 6.70 22.54
N GLU A 45 -0.86 6.84 22.71
CA GLU A 45 -0.20 8.15 22.70
C GLU A 45 -0.41 8.87 21.36
N VAL A 46 -0.24 8.17 20.24
CA VAL A 46 -0.47 8.74 18.90
C VAL A 46 -1.91 9.21 18.75
N CYS A 47 -2.89 8.37 19.08
CA CYS A 47 -4.30 8.73 18.99
C CYS A 47 -4.66 9.91 19.91
N SER A 48 -4.11 9.95 21.12
CA SER A 48 -4.34 11.06 22.07
C SER A 48 -3.83 12.38 21.52
N GLU A 49 -2.64 12.38 20.91
CA GLU A 49 -2.06 13.57 20.29
C GLU A 49 -2.86 14.02 19.06
N LEU A 50 -3.30 13.08 18.21
CA LEU A 50 -4.17 13.39 17.07
C LEU A 50 -5.52 13.96 17.51
N LEU A 51 -6.12 13.41 18.57
CA LEU A 51 -7.36 13.92 19.17
C LEU A 51 -7.17 15.32 19.74
N ALA A 52 -6.02 15.62 20.35
CA ALA A 52 -5.71 16.97 20.81
C ALA A 52 -5.61 17.96 19.64
N ARG A 53 -5.21 17.53 18.44
CA ARG A 53 -5.04 18.38 17.26
C ARG A 53 -6.26 18.44 16.35
N VAL A 54 -7.22 17.53 16.47
CA VAL A 54 -8.33 17.38 15.51
C VAL A 54 -9.16 18.65 15.34
N HIS A 55 -9.28 19.48 16.37
CA HIS A 55 -10.02 20.75 16.35
C HIS A 55 -9.41 21.79 15.40
N THR A 56 -8.16 21.61 14.97
CA THR A 56 -7.51 22.46 13.96
C THR A 56 -8.08 22.23 12.55
N LEU A 57 -8.80 21.12 12.33
CA LEU A 57 -9.53 20.87 11.10
C LEU A 57 -10.73 21.81 11.03
N GLY A 58 -10.80 22.67 10.01
CA GLY A 58 -11.89 23.67 9.90
C GLY A 58 -13.29 23.09 9.61
N ASP A 59 -13.40 21.80 9.28
CA ASP A 59 -14.66 21.14 8.93
C ASP A 59 -15.18 20.28 10.10
N ARG A 60 -16.36 20.66 10.61
CA ARG A 60 -17.02 19.97 11.73
C ARG A 60 -17.28 18.49 11.48
N ARG A 61 -17.59 18.09 10.24
CA ARG A 61 -17.85 16.69 9.91
C ARG A 61 -16.57 15.86 9.92
N TYR A 62 -15.44 16.43 9.49
CA TYR A 62 -14.15 15.76 9.61
C TYR A 62 -13.70 15.62 11.05
N ILE A 63 -13.93 16.65 11.88
CA ILE A 63 -13.66 16.59 13.32
C ILE A 63 -14.41 15.40 13.94
N GLU A 64 -15.72 15.32 13.74
CA GLU A 64 -16.57 14.26 14.28
C GLU A 64 -16.08 12.87 13.85
N LEU A 65 -15.92 12.65 12.53
CA LEU A 65 -15.53 11.35 11.99
C LEU A 65 -14.16 10.88 12.47
N ILE A 66 -13.17 11.78 12.54
CA ILE A 66 -11.82 11.42 12.99
C ILE A 66 -11.82 11.19 14.50
N THR A 67 -12.54 12.01 15.27
CA THR A 67 -12.66 11.87 16.73
C THR A 67 -13.27 10.52 17.10
N ASP A 68 -14.39 10.16 16.48
CA ASP A 68 -15.08 8.90 16.74
C ASP A 68 -14.20 7.70 16.38
N ALA A 69 -13.56 7.75 15.20
CA ALA A 69 -12.71 6.67 14.74
C ALA A 69 -11.48 6.45 15.64
N LEU A 70 -10.80 7.53 16.04
CA LEU A 70 -9.63 7.44 16.92
C LEU A 70 -10.02 6.97 18.32
N SER A 71 -11.12 7.47 18.88
CA SER A 71 -11.61 7.07 20.21
C SER A 71 -12.01 5.59 20.25
N TRP A 72 -12.67 5.12 19.19
CA TRP A 72 -13.00 3.70 19.05
C TRP A 72 -11.73 2.85 18.92
N ALA A 73 -10.79 3.27 18.07
CA ALA A 73 -9.55 2.54 17.82
C ALA A 73 -8.68 2.37 19.09
N MET A 74 -8.62 3.40 19.95
CA MET A 74 -7.90 3.33 21.23
C MET A 74 -8.48 2.28 22.18
N THR A 75 -9.80 2.13 22.19
CA THR A 75 -10.50 1.22 23.10
C THR A 75 -10.58 -0.22 22.57
N HIS A 76 -10.41 -0.41 21.26
CA HIS A 76 -10.54 -1.70 20.57
C HIS A 76 -9.24 -2.08 19.83
N PHE A 77 -8.08 -1.79 20.42
CA PHE A 77 -6.77 -2.01 19.79
C PHE A 77 -6.57 -3.48 19.34
N ASP A 78 -6.99 -4.44 20.15
CA ASP A 78 -6.82 -5.86 19.86
C ASP A 78 -7.67 -6.32 18.65
N GLU A 79 -8.81 -5.68 18.41
CA GLU A 79 -9.70 -5.96 17.28
C GLU A 79 -9.14 -5.42 15.95
N LEU A 80 -8.32 -4.37 16.01
CA LEU A 80 -7.71 -3.77 14.82
C LEU A 80 -6.67 -4.68 14.17
N GLY A 81 -6.01 -5.54 14.97
CA GLY A 81 -4.80 -6.24 14.52
C GLY A 81 -3.72 -5.26 14.06
N TYR A 82 -3.59 -4.13 14.76
CA TYR A 82 -2.85 -2.96 14.28
C TYR A 82 -1.38 -3.27 14.00
N ASN A 83 -0.66 -3.99 14.87
CA ASN A 83 0.79 -4.13 14.84
C ASN A 83 1.33 -5.37 14.10
N CYS A 84 2.59 -5.32 13.67
CA CYS A 84 3.26 -6.44 13.00
C CYS A 84 3.91 -7.39 14.00
N LYS A 85 3.34 -8.59 14.15
CA LYS A 85 3.85 -9.64 15.06
C LYS A 85 4.97 -10.47 14.44
N THR A 86 5.05 -10.52 13.11
CA THR A 86 6.05 -11.34 12.38
C THR A 86 6.88 -10.52 11.39
N GLY A 87 8.10 -10.99 11.09
CA GLY A 87 8.94 -10.38 10.06
C GLY A 87 8.27 -10.34 8.68
N LYS A 88 7.46 -11.36 8.35
CA LYS A 88 6.66 -11.40 7.13
C LYS A 88 5.63 -10.27 7.08
N GLN A 89 4.89 -10.04 8.17
CA GLN A 89 3.95 -8.92 8.24
C GLN A 89 4.64 -7.56 8.11
N LYS A 90 5.85 -7.41 8.70
CA LYS A 90 6.66 -6.19 8.51
C LYS A 90 6.96 -5.96 7.03
N LEU A 91 7.48 -6.99 6.33
CA LEU A 91 7.79 -6.90 4.90
C LEU A 91 6.56 -6.55 4.05
N GLN A 92 5.36 -7.01 4.44
CA GLN A 92 4.12 -6.71 3.72
C GLN A 92 3.71 -5.23 3.76
N ILE A 93 4.05 -4.52 4.84
CA ILE A 93 3.69 -3.10 5.00
C ILE A 93 4.82 -2.14 4.60
N MET A 94 6.01 -2.65 4.27
CA MET A 94 7.13 -1.81 3.86
C MET A 94 6.82 -1.04 2.57
N PRO A 95 7.39 0.17 2.39
CA PRO A 95 7.17 0.99 1.20
C PRO A 95 7.39 0.25 -0.12
N ASN A 96 8.41 -0.62 -0.18
CA ASN A 96 8.71 -1.41 -1.38
C ASN A 96 7.58 -2.37 -1.76
N MET A 97 6.90 -2.96 -0.76
CA MET A 97 5.77 -3.86 -1.01
C MET A 97 4.52 -3.08 -1.41
N VAL A 98 4.27 -1.94 -0.76
CA VAL A 98 3.18 -1.02 -1.11
C VAL A 98 3.35 -0.52 -2.54
N GLY A 99 4.57 -0.09 -2.92
CA GLY A 99 4.95 0.30 -4.28
C GLY A 99 4.73 -0.81 -5.31
N PHE A 100 5.09 -2.05 -4.94
CA PHE A 100 4.94 -3.21 -5.83
C PHE A 100 3.48 -3.50 -6.20
N GLN A 101 2.52 -3.22 -5.32
CA GLN A 101 1.09 -3.35 -5.65
C GLN A 101 0.68 -2.44 -6.83
N PHE A 102 1.22 -1.22 -6.90
CA PHE A 102 0.97 -0.30 -8.03
C PHE A 102 1.63 -0.79 -9.32
N VAL A 103 2.81 -1.39 -9.24
CA VAL A 103 3.49 -2.01 -10.40
C VAL A 103 2.63 -3.12 -11.00
N LEU A 104 2.16 -4.05 -10.15
CA LEU A 104 1.29 -5.14 -10.59
C LEU A 104 0.01 -4.62 -11.26
N ARG A 105 -0.65 -3.62 -10.67
CA ARG A 105 -1.83 -2.98 -11.25
C ARG A 105 -1.53 -2.30 -12.59
N GLY A 106 -0.39 -1.60 -12.69
CA GLY A 106 0.06 -0.97 -13.92
C GLY A 106 0.31 -1.98 -15.03
N ILE A 107 0.86 -3.15 -14.70
CA ILE A 107 1.04 -4.25 -15.66
C ILE A 107 -0.32 -4.77 -16.15
N CYS A 108 -1.26 -5.07 -15.24
CA CYS A 108 -2.60 -5.51 -15.62
C CYS A 108 -3.29 -4.50 -16.57
N SER A 109 -3.21 -3.22 -16.24
CA SER A 109 -3.78 -2.14 -17.04
C SER A 109 -3.15 -2.06 -18.44
N ARG A 110 -1.82 -2.21 -18.55
CA ARG A 110 -1.10 -2.17 -19.84
C ARG A 110 -1.27 -3.41 -20.68
N LEU A 111 -1.35 -4.59 -20.06
CA LEU A 111 -1.53 -5.83 -20.80
C LEU A 111 -2.89 -5.86 -21.49
N GLY A 112 -3.97 -5.48 -20.81
CA GLY A 112 -5.31 -5.40 -21.42
C GLY A 112 -5.91 -6.75 -21.83
N ALA A 113 -5.20 -7.86 -21.63
CA ALA A 113 -5.71 -9.22 -21.79
C ALA A 113 -4.89 -10.20 -20.93
N PRO A 114 -5.52 -11.24 -20.32
CA PRO A 114 -4.86 -12.16 -19.38
C PRO A 114 -3.83 -13.09 -20.02
N ASN A 115 -3.92 -13.33 -21.33
CA ASN A 115 -3.02 -14.21 -22.07
C ASN A 115 -1.74 -13.51 -22.55
N ARG A 116 -1.60 -12.20 -22.31
CA ARG A 116 -0.41 -11.45 -22.68
C ARG A 116 0.67 -11.59 -21.61
N LYS A 117 1.93 -11.57 -22.06
CA LYS A 117 3.09 -11.78 -21.20
C LYS A 117 3.74 -10.47 -20.78
N ALA A 118 4.28 -10.42 -19.56
CA ALA A 118 5.10 -9.32 -19.06
C ALA A 118 6.24 -9.89 -18.21
N ASP A 119 7.49 -9.56 -18.54
CA ASP A 119 8.58 -9.89 -17.64
C ASP A 119 8.69 -8.83 -16.53
N ILE A 120 8.83 -9.27 -15.27
CA ILE A 120 9.15 -8.37 -14.16
C ILE A 120 10.54 -8.73 -13.66
N VAL A 121 11.51 -7.88 -13.98
CA VAL A 121 12.83 -7.93 -13.34
C VAL A 121 12.75 -7.13 -12.05
N VAL A 122 12.84 -7.81 -10.92
CA VAL A 122 12.90 -7.16 -9.60
C VAL A 122 14.36 -7.07 -9.16
N ASP A 123 14.71 -5.94 -8.55
CA ASP A 123 16.01 -5.68 -7.95
C ASP A 123 16.37 -6.70 -6.84
N GLN A 124 17.68 -6.82 -6.54
CA GLN A 124 18.30 -7.88 -5.74
C GLN A 124 17.96 -7.88 -4.24
N GLN A 125 16.95 -7.13 -3.78
CA GLN A 125 16.50 -7.19 -2.39
C GLN A 125 15.76 -8.50 -2.10
N SER A 126 16.54 -9.58 -1.97
CA SER A 126 16.07 -10.95 -1.81
C SER A 126 15.07 -11.14 -0.67
N GLN A 127 15.15 -10.29 0.36
CA GLN A 127 14.22 -10.30 1.50
C GLN A 127 12.75 -10.07 1.09
N PHE A 128 12.47 -9.36 -0.01
CA PHE A 128 11.09 -9.10 -0.46
C PHE A 128 10.58 -10.09 -1.51
N ASN A 129 11.46 -10.87 -2.14
CA ASN A 129 11.10 -11.74 -3.28
C ASN A 129 9.98 -12.72 -2.93
N THR A 130 10.03 -13.32 -1.73
CA THR A 130 9.00 -14.24 -1.27
C THR A 130 7.66 -13.52 -1.12
N THR A 131 7.63 -12.38 -0.43
CA THR A 131 6.40 -11.62 -0.20
C THR A 131 5.81 -11.03 -1.48
N GLN A 132 6.65 -10.59 -2.43
CA GLN A 132 6.20 -10.14 -3.75
C GLN A 132 5.57 -11.28 -4.57
N ARG A 133 6.16 -12.48 -4.50
CA ARG A 133 5.60 -13.68 -5.15
C ARG A 133 4.24 -14.01 -4.54
N GLU A 134 4.14 -14.05 -3.23
CA GLU A 134 2.87 -14.32 -2.53
C GLU A 134 1.78 -13.29 -2.88
N LEU A 135 2.12 -12.00 -2.91
CA LEU A 135 1.19 -10.94 -3.30
C LEU A 135 0.70 -11.10 -4.74
N ARG A 136 1.59 -11.46 -5.66
CA ARG A 136 1.24 -11.76 -7.05
C ARG A 136 0.32 -12.97 -7.15
N GLU A 137 0.62 -14.07 -6.44
CA GLU A 137 -0.25 -15.25 -6.41
C GLU A 137 -1.64 -14.89 -5.88
N PHE A 138 -1.69 -14.08 -4.81
CA PHE A 138 -2.96 -13.58 -4.28
C PHE A 138 -3.75 -12.79 -5.34
N TYR A 139 -3.12 -11.84 -6.04
CA TYR A 139 -3.78 -11.10 -7.12
C TYR A 139 -4.22 -11.98 -8.28
N TYR A 140 -3.45 -13.02 -8.62
CA TYR A 140 -3.83 -13.98 -9.64
C TYR A 140 -5.05 -14.79 -9.22
N GLN A 141 -5.12 -15.24 -7.97
CA GLN A 141 -6.25 -16.00 -7.43
C GLN A 141 -7.55 -15.21 -7.42
N ILE A 142 -7.47 -13.90 -7.19
CA ILE A 142 -8.66 -13.03 -7.08
C ILE A 142 -9.05 -12.34 -8.40
N ARG A 143 -8.35 -12.62 -9.51
CA ARG A 143 -8.48 -11.87 -10.78
C ARG A 143 -9.86 -11.95 -11.45
N GLU A 144 -10.63 -12.98 -11.12
CA GLU A 144 -11.98 -13.19 -11.66
C GLU A 144 -13.02 -12.28 -11.00
N MET A 145 -12.68 -11.61 -9.91
CA MET A 145 -13.58 -10.73 -9.17
C MET A 145 -12.99 -9.31 -9.09
N PRO A 146 -13.63 -8.29 -9.71
CA PRO A 146 -13.24 -6.90 -9.50
C PRO A 146 -13.52 -6.50 -8.05
N TRP A 147 -12.52 -5.96 -7.36
CA TRP A 147 -12.68 -5.57 -5.95
C TRP A 147 -13.19 -4.14 -5.88
N VAL A 148 -14.47 -4.02 -5.50
CA VAL A 148 -15.13 -2.73 -5.29
C VAL A 148 -14.82 -2.28 -3.86
N HIS A 149 -14.03 -1.22 -3.71
CA HIS A 149 -13.67 -0.66 -2.40
C HIS A 149 -14.78 0.22 -1.79
N GLY A 150 -15.90 0.38 -2.49
CA GLY A 150 -17.06 1.18 -2.10
C GLY A 150 -17.31 2.37 -3.04
N PRO A 151 -18.39 3.14 -2.80
CA PRO A 151 -18.76 4.27 -3.65
C PRO A 151 -17.64 5.31 -3.78
N GLY A 152 -17.34 5.73 -5.01
CA GLY A 152 -16.37 6.79 -5.31
C GLY A 152 -14.89 6.39 -5.22
N LEU A 153 -14.55 5.13 -4.91
CA LEU A 153 -13.17 4.63 -4.97
C LEU A 153 -12.89 3.91 -6.29
N PRO A 154 -11.63 3.94 -6.78
CA PRO A 154 -11.22 3.13 -7.92
C PRO A 154 -11.51 1.65 -7.65
N VAL A 155 -12.07 0.96 -8.64
CA VAL A 155 -12.16 -0.50 -8.60
C VAL A 155 -10.76 -1.07 -8.75
N MET A 156 -10.38 -2.00 -7.88
CA MET A 156 -9.18 -2.79 -8.13
C MET A 156 -9.51 -3.85 -9.18
N ASP A 157 -9.18 -3.52 -10.43
CA ASP A 157 -9.21 -4.45 -11.54
C ASP A 157 -7.81 -5.05 -11.74
N VAL A 158 -7.74 -6.36 -11.51
CA VAL A 158 -6.56 -7.19 -11.77
C VAL A 158 -6.91 -8.36 -12.69
N THR A 159 -7.98 -8.26 -13.49
CA THR A 159 -8.46 -9.34 -14.39
C THR A 159 -7.40 -9.77 -15.40
N ASN A 160 -6.56 -8.84 -15.83
CA ASN A 160 -5.42 -9.11 -16.72
C ASN A 160 -4.17 -9.57 -15.97
N MET A 161 -4.29 -10.03 -14.71
CA MET A 161 -3.17 -10.59 -13.96
C MET A 161 -2.72 -11.88 -14.63
N PRO A 162 -1.46 -11.98 -15.05
CA PRO A 162 -1.10 -13.08 -15.92
C PRO A 162 -0.73 -14.37 -15.20
N ALA A 163 -0.91 -15.49 -15.90
CA ALA A 163 -0.73 -16.83 -15.35
C ALA A 163 0.74 -17.24 -15.13
N GLU A 164 1.62 -16.94 -16.08
CA GLU A 164 3.00 -17.42 -16.05
C GLU A 164 3.87 -16.67 -15.01
N ARG A 165 4.70 -17.43 -14.28
CA ARG A 165 5.61 -16.90 -13.24
C ARG A 165 6.76 -16.14 -13.89
N TRP A 166 6.84 -14.83 -13.70
CA TRP A 166 7.82 -13.99 -14.41
C TRP A 166 8.88 -13.33 -13.53
N PHE A 167 9.16 -13.90 -12.37
CA PHE A 167 10.30 -13.47 -11.57
C PHE A 167 11.57 -14.09 -12.13
N SER A 168 12.20 -13.44 -13.11
CA SER A 168 13.59 -13.74 -13.44
C SER A 168 14.48 -12.84 -12.57
N SER A 169 15.12 -13.41 -11.55
CA SER A 169 16.26 -12.75 -10.89
C SER A 169 17.45 -12.83 -11.85
N ARG A 170 17.53 -11.90 -12.81
CA ARG A 170 18.74 -11.74 -13.60
C ARG A 170 19.67 -10.76 -12.90
N VAL A 171 20.90 -11.19 -12.65
CA VAL A 171 21.99 -10.30 -12.24
C VAL A 171 22.30 -9.40 -13.43
N GLN A 172 21.75 -8.19 -13.46
CA GLN A 172 22.34 -7.11 -14.24
C GLN A 172 23.08 -6.19 -13.27
N LYS A 173 24.41 -6.18 -13.38
CA LYS A 173 25.26 -5.14 -12.77
C LYS A 173 24.90 -3.82 -13.44
N VAL A 174 23.92 -3.10 -12.92
CA VAL A 174 23.72 -1.71 -13.25
C VAL A 174 24.34 -0.91 -12.11
N GLN A 175 25.47 -0.27 -12.40
CA GLN A 175 26.04 0.71 -11.48
C GLN A 175 25.08 1.91 -11.45
N GLY A 176 24.53 2.22 -10.27
CA GLY A 176 23.68 3.38 -10.05
C GLY A 176 22.27 2.98 -9.66
N TRP A 177 21.79 3.57 -8.56
CA TRP A 177 20.47 3.38 -7.99
C TRP A 177 19.42 3.84 -9.01
N SER A 178 18.79 2.90 -9.71
CA SER A 178 17.73 3.20 -10.67
C SER A 178 16.71 2.08 -10.72
N TRP A 179 15.47 2.41 -10.38
CA TRP A 179 14.29 1.55 -10.54
C TRP A 179 13.99 1.37 -12.03
N LEU A 180 14.61 0.40 -12.70
CA LEU A 180 14.27 0.05 -14.08
C LEU A 180 13.39 -1.21 -14.10
N ILE A 181 12.08 -1.01 -14.18
CA ILE A 181 11.12 -2.07 -14.53
C ILE A 181 11.13 -2.22 -16.06
N TYR A 182 11.70 -3.32 -16.56
CA TYR A 182 11.71 -3.64 -17.99
C TYR A 182 10.50 -4.50 -18.34
N ILE A 183 9.48 -3.92 -19.00
CA ILE A 183 8.35 -4.69 -19.54
C ILE A 183 8.74 -5.09 -20.97
N SER A 184 9.21 -6.33 -21.15
CA SER A 184 9.42 -6.90 -22.48
C SER A 184 8.06 -7.34 -23.04
N GLY A 185 7.62 -6.68 -24.10
CA GLY A 185 6.48 -7.07 -24.93
C GLY A 185 6.91 -6.94 -26.39
N SER A 186 6.56 -7.93 -27.22
CA SER A 186 6.90 -7.94 -28.65
C SER A 186 6.36 -6.72 -29.41
N SER A 187 7.14 -5.65 -29.42
CA SER A 187 7.47 -4.79 -30.55
C SER A 187 8.33 -3.63 -30.06
N ASN A 188 9.46 -3.45 -30.73
CA ASN A 188 10.47 -2.41 -30.52
C ASN A 188 9.91 -1.06 -30.05
N ALA A 189 10.18 -0.69 -28.79
CA ALA A 189 10.19 0.70 -28.35
C ALA A 189 11.29 0.89 -27.30
N LEU A 190 12.53 0.99 -27.79
CA LEU A 190 13.69 1.46 -27.05
C LEU A 190 13.49 2.93 -26.69
N TRP A 191 13.17 3.23 -25.43
CA TRP A 191 13.23 4.59 -24.91
C TRP A 191 14.66 4.91 -24.48
N LYS A 192 15.44 5.54 -25.37
CA LYS A 192 16.61 6.35 -24.98
C LYS A 192 16.08 7.67 -24.43
N GLY A 193 16.11 7.84 -23.11
CA GLY A 193 15.96 9.16 -22.48
C GLY A 193 17.17 10.03 -22.81
N ARG A 194 16.93 11.20 -23.41
CA ARG A 194 17.91 12.28 -23.48
C ARG A 194 17.84 13.07 -22.16
N SER A 195 19.03 13.38 -21.66
CA SER A 195 19.35 14.41 -20.65
C SER A 195 18.78 15.77 -21.02
#